data_AF-A0A9P4TIY1-F1
#
_entry.id   AF-A0A9P4TIY1-F1
#
_cell.length_a   1.000
_cell.length_b   1.000
_cell.length_c   1.000
_cell.angle_alpha   90.00
_cell.angle_beta   90.00
_cell.angle_gamma   90.00
#
_symmetry.space_group_name_H-M   'P 1'
#
loop_
_entity.id
_entity.type
_entity.pdbx_description
1 polymer ?
#
loop_
_entity_poly.entity_id
_entity_poly.type
_entity_poly.pdbx_seq_one_letter_code
_entity_poly.pdbx_strand_id
1 'polypeptide(L)'
;MSTAAGEQKASRYYPAEEEALMKKARKTAHPTKYRESLKPGTVLILLSGRFSGKRVVLLRQLSQGVLLITGPFKSNGVPLRRVNHRYVIATGASVDVSNLDTEVLDRVSKDEYWAREKKEGKGEDAFFEQGETTPQKKDVDPQRIADQKTVDKALIATIKQQPDLEAYLGASFSLRSGQHPHEMVF
;
A
#
# COMPACT_ATOMS: atom_id res chain seq x y z
N MET A 1 -36.53 -18.50 -33.45
CA MET A 1 -35.36 -18.91 -34.24
C MET A 1 -34.28 -19.35 -33.28
N SER A 2 -33.94 -20.64 -33.28
CA SER A 2 -32.98 -21.27 -32.35
C SER A 2 -31.57 -21.15 -32.93
N THR A 3 -30.64 -20.52 -32.21
CA THR A 3 -29.23 -20.43 -32.62
C THR A 3 -28.52 -21.76 -32.37
N ALA A 4 -27.99 -22.37 -33.44
CA ALA A 4 -27.22 -23.60 -33.38
C ALA A 4 -25.95 -23.40 -32.51
N ALA A 5 -25.79 -24.24 -31.51
CA ALA A 5 -24.55 -24.33 -30.74
C ALA A 5 -23.44 -24.90 -31.63
N GLY A 6 -22.34 -24.17 -31.81
CA GLY A 6 -21.21 -24.62 -32.60
C GLY A 6 -20.58 -25.90 -32.03
N GLU A 7 -20.30 -26.87 -32.90
CA GLU A 7 -19.65 -28.14 -32.56
C GLU A 7 -18.28 -27.90 -31.89
N GLN A 8 -18.17 -28.28 -30.62
CA GLN A 8 -16.89 -28.30 -29.90
C GLN A 8 -16.05 -29.49 -30.39
N LYS A 9 -15.05 -29.24 -31.24
CA LYS A 9 -14.07 -30.26 -31.64
C LYS A 9 -13.23 -30.68 -30.42
N ALA A 10 -13.20 -31.99 -30.14
CA ALA A 10 -12.41 -32.55 -29.05
C ALA A 10 -10.90 -32.25 -29.22
N SER A 11 -10.20 -32.02 -28.10
CA SER A 11 -8.74 -31.82 -28.09
C SER A 11 -8.02 -33.08 -28.58
N ARG A 12 -6.92 -32.91 -29.33
CA ARG A 12 -6.07 -34.05 -29.77
C ARG A 12 -5.42 -34.81 -28.62
N TYR A 13 -5.33 -34.18 -27.45
CA TYR A 13 -4.76 -34.77 -26.24
C TYR A 13 -5.88 -35.35 -25.37
N TYR A 14 -5.76 -36.63 -25.01
CA TYR A 14 -6.61 -37.32 -24.05
C TYR A 14 -5.71 -38.01 -23.00
N PRO A 15 -5.81 -37.67 -21.71
CA PRO A 15 -4.98 -38.30 -20.68
C PRO A 15 -5.35 -39.78 -20.53
N ALA A 16 -4.34 -40.64 -20.41
CA ALA A 16 -4.55 -42.10 -20.30
C ALA A 16 -5.12 -42.52 -18.93
N GLU A 17 -4.98 -41.67 -17.91
CA GLU A 17 -5.50 -41.88 -16.56
C GLU A 17 -6.34 -40.67 -16.14
N GLU A 18 -7.40 -40.89 -15.37
CA GLU A 18 -8.18 -39.81 -14.78
C GLU A 18 -7.36 -39.10 -13.71
N GLU A 19 -7.05 -37.81 -13.91
CA GLU A 19 -6.39 -37.02 -12.88
C GLU A 19 -7.30 -36.87 -11.65
N ALA A 20 -6.77 -37.18 -10.47
CA ALA A 20 -7.50 -37.04 -9.22
C ALA A 20 -7.93 -35.59 -8.99
N LEU A 21 -9.23 -35.33 -9.04
CA LEU A 21 -9.77 -33.98 -8.81
C LEU A 21 -9.49 -33.51 -7.38
N MET A 22 -9.00 -32.27 -7.25
CA MET A 22 -8.82 -31.64 -5.95
C MET A 22 -10.16 -31.55 -5.22
N LYS A 23 -10.20 -32.03 -3.97
CA LYS A 23 -11.40 -31.93 -3.12
C LYS A 23 -11.78 -30.47 -2.91
N LYS A 24 -13.08 -30.16 -3.03
CA LYS A 24 -13.62 -28.81 -2.80
C LYS A 24 -13.39 -28.38 -1.35
N ALA A 25 -12.44 -27.47 -1.14
CA ALA A 25 -12.20 -26.87 0.17
C ALA A 25 -13.35 -25.91 0.54
N ARG A 26 -13.84 -25.97 1.79
CA ARG A 26 -14.88 -25.05 2.33
C ARG A 26 -14.30 -23.79 2.99
N LYS A 27 -13.09 -23.38 2.63
CA LYS A 27 -12.46 -22.18 3.20
C LYS A 27 -13.04 -20.93 2.53
N THR A 28 -13.67 -20.06 3.31
CA THR A 28 -14.16 -18.75 2.87
C THR A 28 -13.18 -17.65 3.26
N ALA A 29 -12.96 -16.68 2.37
CA ALA A 29 -12.17 -15.50 2.70
C ALA A 29 -12.98 -14.59 3.63
N HIS A 30 -12.49 -14.37 4.85
CA HIS A 30 -13.09 -13.44 5.80
C HIS A 30 -12.55 -12.02 5.59
N PRO A 31 -13.38 -10.97 5.80
CA PRO A 31 -12.91 -9.60 5.74
C PRO A 31 -11.88 -9.34 6.84
N THR A 32 -10.91 -8.47 6.55
CA THR A 32 -9.88 -8.12 7.55
C THR A 32 -10.49 -7.25 8.64
N LYS A 33 -10.31 -7.66 9.91
CA LYS A 33 -10.71 -6.87 11.07
C LYS A 33 -9.59 -5.90 11.46
N TYR A 34 -9.88 -4.61 11.44
CA TYR A 34 -8.98 -3.56 11.90
C TYR A 34 -9.13 -3.29 13.40
N ARG A 35 -8.05 -2.78 14.01
CA ARG A 35 -8.05 -2.28 15.39
C ARG A 35 -8.84 -0.96 15.45
N GLU A 36 -9.51 -0.70 16.56
CA GLU A 36 -10.30 0.53 16.76
C GLU A 36 -9.47 1.81 16.74
N SER A 37 -8.17 1.71 17.06
CA SER A 37 -7.24 2.83 17.03
C SER A 37 -6.84 3.27 15.61
N LEU A 38 -7.07 2.45 14.59
CA LEU A 38 -6.66 2.73 13.21
C LEU A 38 -7.71 3.56 12.45
N LYS A 39 -8.12 4.72 12.97
CA LYS A 39 -9.12 5.54 12.29
C LYS A 39 -8.48 6.36 11.16
N PRO A 40 -9.21 6.65 10.06
CA PRO A 40 -8.74 7.62 9.07
C PRO A 40 -8.34 8.94 9.75
N GLY A 41 -7.18 9.48 9.39
CA GLY A 41 -6.58 10.67 10.00
C GLY A 41 -5.65 10.40 11.18
N THR A 42 -5.65 9.19 11.77
CA THR A 42 -4.72 8.86 12.85
C THR A 42 -3.27 8.89 12.36
N VAL A 43 -2.37 9.44 13.17
CA VAL A 43 -0.93 9.41 12.92
C VAL A 43 -0.38 8.03 13.31
N LEU A 44 0.49 7.51 12.47
CA LEU A 44 0.99 6.15 12.49
C LEU A 44 2.51 6.17 12.53
N ILE A 45 3.12 5.30 13.34
CA ILE A 45 4.56 5.03 13.30
C ILE A 45 4.78 3.73 12.53
N LEU A 46 5.55 3.80 11.45
CA LEU A 46 5.93 2.63 10.68
C LEU A 46 7.05 1.86 11.38
N LEU A 47 6.90 0.54 11.54
CA LEU A 47 7.91 -0.29 12.20
C LEU A 47 8.82 -1.04 11.22
N SER A 48 8.34 -1.30 10.00
CA SER A 48 9.07 -2.12 9.03
C SER A 48 9.15 -1.49 7.64
N GLY A 49 10.07 -2.00 6.84
CA GLY A 49 10.34 -1.54 5.48
C GLY A 49 11.23 -0.29 5.42
N ARG A 50 11.39 0.26 4.21
CA ARG A 50 12.30 1.39 3.93
C ARG A 50 11.99 2.65 4.77
N PHE A 51 10.74 2.83 5.17
CA PHE A 51 10.27 4.01 5.90
C PHE A 51 10.03 3.72 7.39
N SER A 52 10.65 2.70 7.95
CA SER A 52 10.58 2.41 9.39
C SER A 52 11.04 3.62 10.23
N GLY A 53 10.39 3.85 11.37
CA GLY A 53 10.59 5.00 12.25
C GLY A 53 9.87 6.27 11.79
N LYS A 54 9.41 6.35 10.52
CA LYS A 54 8.70 7.54 10.05
C LYS A 54 7.28 7.60 10.61
N ARG A 55 6.84 8.84 10.91
CA ARG A 55 5.48 9.17 11.33
C ARG A 55 4.68 9.62 10.12
N VAL A 56 3.52 9.01 9.93
CA VAL A 56 2.76 9.05 8.67
C VAL A 56 1.27 9.17 9.00
N VAL A 57 0.47 9.78 8.13
CA VAL A 57 -0.98 9.91 8.33
C VAL A 57 -1.72 8.75 7.64
N LEU A 58 -2.69 8.16 8.34
CA LEU A 58 -3.60 7.16 7.77
C LEU A 58 -4.66 7.83 6.91
N LEU A 59 -4.78 7.46 5.64
CA LEU A 59 -5.83 7.98 4.76
C LEU A 59 -7.05 7.06 4.76
N ARG A 60 -6.85 5.76 4.51
CA ARG A 60 -7.95 4.81 4.34
C ARG A 60 -7.53 3.38 4.70
N GLN A 61 -8.48 2.62 5.24
CA GLN A 61 -8.38 1.17 5.40
C GLN A 61 -8.87 0.49 4.12
N LEU A 62 -8.08 -0.41 3.53
CA LEU A 62 -8.44 -1.13 2.30
C LEU A 62 -8.98 -2.53 2.62
N SER A 63 -9.95 -3.04 1.88
CA SER A 63 -10.55 -4.37 2.13
C SER A 63 -9.54 -5.54 2.17
N GLN A 64 -8.39 -5.36 1.52
CA GLN A 64 -7.28 -6.31 1.41
C GLN A 64 -6.47 -6.49 2.71
N GLY A 65 -6.81 -5.78 3.79
CA GLY A 65 -6.06 -5.85 5.06
C GLY A 65 -4.80 -4.98 5.05
N VAL A 66 -4.76 -3.98 4.18
CA VAL A 66 -3.65 -3.05 4.01
C VAL A 66 -4.16 -1.63 4.27
N LEU A 67 -3.27 -0.74 4.71
CA LEU A 67 -3.57 0.67 4.96
C LEU A 67 -3.02 1.50 3.81
N LEU A 68 -3.79 2.47 3.35
CA LEU A 68 -3.30 3.56 2.51
C LEU A 68 -2.81 4.68 3.41
N ILE A 69 -1.52 4.97 3.32
CA ILE A 69 -0.88 5.98 4.15
C ILE A 69 -0.24 7.05 3.26
N THR A 70 -0.07 8.24 3.82
CA THR A 70 0.78 9.25 3.21
C THR A 70 1.50 10.05 4.28
N GLY A 71 2.76 10.34 4.02
CA GLY A 71 3.52 11.27 4.82
C GLY A 71 3.79 12.45 3.91
N PRO A 72 3.26 13.66 4.18
CA PRO A 72 3.39 14.76 3.23
C PRO A 72 4.81 14.83 2.68
N PHE A 73 4.97 14.57 1.37
CA PHE A 73 6.24 14.08 0.82
C PHE A 73 7.37 15.08 1.05
N LYS A 74 7.00 16.37 1.06
CA LYS A 74 7.90 17.48 1.37
C LYS A 74 8.41 17.48 2.83
N SER A 75 7.60 17.04 3.79
CA SER A 75 7.92 17.09 5.22
C SER A 75 8.70 15.85 5.69
N ASN A 76 8.33 14.64 5.25
CA ASN A 76 8.94 13.40 5.76
C ASN A 76 9.48 12.43 4.70
N GLY A 77 9.26 12.70 3.40
CA GLY A 77 9.76 11.91 2.29
C GLY A 77 9.05 10.57 2.05
N VAL A 78 7.87 10.34 2.67
CA VAL A 78 7.12 9.09 2.53
C VAL A 78 5.98 9.27 1.52
N PRO A 79 6.09 8.77 0.28
CA PRO A 79 5.01 8.92 -0.70
C PRO A 79 3.76 8.14 -0.27
N LEU A 80 2.66 8.36 -0.98
CA LEU A 80 1.48 7.50 -0.96
C LEU A 80 1.93 6.05 -1.09
N ARG A 81 1.54 5.25 -0.11
CA ARG A 81 2.01 3.87 -0.05
C ARG A 81 0.99 2.98 0.64
N ARG A 82 1.01 1.71 0.25
CA ARG A 82 0.29 0.64 0.92
C ARG A 82 1.18 0.00 1.98
N VAL A 83 0.68 -0.09 3.21
CA VAL A 83 1.40 -0.72 4.34
C VAL A 83 0.49 -1.65 5.12
N ASN A 84 1.02 -2.80 5.55
CA ASN A 84 0.27 -3.76 6.34
C ASN A 84 0.02 -3.21 7.76
N HIS A 85 -1.25 -3.23 8.19
CA HIS A 85 -1.69 -2.70 9.49
C HIS A 85 -1.00 -3.32 10.71
N ARG A 86 -0.41 -4.52 10.58
CA ARG A 86 0.31 -5.19 11.66
C ARG A 86 1.64 -4.54 12.04
N TYR A 87 2.30 -3.86 11.09
CA TYR A 87 3.63 -3.28 11.28
C TYR A 87 3.56 -1.78 11.59
N VAL A 88 2.51 -1.37 12.30
CA VAL A 88 2.21 0.03 12.58
C VAL A 88 1.80 0.19 14.02
N ILE A 89 2.30 1.25 14.66
CA ILE A 89 1.77 1.76 15.93
C ILE A 89 0.84 2.93 15.62
N ALA A 90 -0.40 2.86 16.06
CA ALA A 90 -1.32 4.00 16.03
C ALA A 90 -1.02 4.89 17.23
N THR A 91 -0.84 6.19 17.00
CA THR A 91 -0.63 7.16 18.08
C THR A 91 -1.94 7.83 18.46
N GLY A 92 -1.94 8.53 19.61
CA GLY A 92 -3.10 9.33 20.04
C GLY A 92 -3.36 10.59 19.20
N ALA A 93 -2.41 11.00 18.34
CA ALA A 93 -2.55 12.18 17.50
C ALA A 93 -3.39 11.89 16.24
N SER A 94 -4.29 12.81 15.89
CA SER A 94 -5.15 12.71 14.71
C SER A 94 -5.16 14.00 13.89
N VAL A 95 -5.27 13.86 12.58
CA VAL A 95 -5.42 14.95 11.62
C VAL A 95 -6.78 14.83 10.94
N ASP A 96 -7.46 15.94 10.71
CA ASP A 96 -8.69 15.91 9.92
C ASP A 96 -8.39 15.63 8.44
N VAL A 97 -9.06 14.62 7.90
CA VAL A 97 -8.89 14.11 6.52
C VAL A 97 -10.17 14.29 5.68
N SER A 98 -11.16 15.02 6.20
CA SER A 98 -12.43 15.27 5.50
C SER A 98 -12.25 16.05 4.19
N ASN A 99 -11.28 16.97 4.13
CA ASN A 99 -11.02 17.86 2.99
C ASN A 99 -10.19 17.23 1.85
N LEU A 100 -10.03 15.90 1.85
CA LEU A 100 -9.28 15.21 0.81
C LEU A 100 -10.14 14.93 -0.42
N ASP A 101 -9.52 15.03 -1.60
CA ASP A 101 -10.16 14.71 -2.87
C ASP A 101 -10.51 13.22 -2.95
N THR A 102 -11.82 12.92 -2.90
CA THR A 102 -12.35 11.57 -2.87
C THR A 102 -12.04 10.80 -4.15
N GLU A 103 -11.97 11.47 -5.31
CA GLU A 103 -11.70 10.82 -6.59
C GLU A 103 -10.28 10.27 -6.65
N VAL A 104 -9.31 11.05 -6.16
CA VAL A 104 -7.92 10.62 -6.06
C VAL A 104 -7.80 9.47 -5.07
N LEU A 105 -8.46 9.56 -3.90
CA LEU A 105 -8.44 8.46 -2.93
C LEU A 105 -9.02 7.16 -3.50
N ASP A 106 -10.12 7.23 -4.25
CA ASP A 106 -10.75 6.05 -4.83
C ASP A 106 -9.87 5.40 -5.90
N ARG A 107 -9.21 6.19 -6.73
CA ARG A 107 -8.23 5.70 -7.71
C ARG A 107 -7.04 5.03 -7.02
N VAL A 108 -6.46 5.69 -6.01
CA VAL A 108 -5.29 5.18 -5.28
C VAL A 108 -5.63 3.97 -4.39
N SER A 109 -6.91 3.79 -4.04
CA SER A 109 -7.36 2.64 -3.26
C SER A 109 -7.41 1.32 -4.04
N LYS A 110 -7.48 1.37 -5.38
CA LYS A 110 -7.57 0.18 -6.24
C LYS A 110 -6.23 -0.54 -6.32
N ASP A 111 -6.25 -1.87 -6.39
CA ASP A 111 -5.02 -2.68 -6.48
C ASP A 111 -4.27 -2.46 -7.80
N GLU A 112 -5.02 -2.24 -8.89
CA GLU A 112 -4.51 -1.96 -10.24
C GLU A 112 -3.56 -0.75 -10.26
N TYR A 113 -3.86 0.29 -9.47
CA TYR A 113 -3.02 1.48 -9.35
C TYR A 113 -1.60 1.16 -8.87
N TRP A 114 -1.44 0.07 -8.11
CA TRP A 114 -0.17 -0.36 -7.51
C TRP A 114 0.44 -1.57 -8.21
N ALA A 115 -0.19 -2.09 -9.27
CA ALA A 115 0.34 -3.18 -10.05
C ALA A 115 1.72 -2.80 -10.60
N ARG A 116 2.66 -3.75 -10.57
CA ARG A 116 3.95 -3.58 -11.23
C ARG A 116 3.78 -4.02 -12.68
N GLU A 117 4.33 -3.24 -13.60
CA GLU A 117 4.48 -3.68 -14.98
C GLU A 117 5.29 -4.97 -15.02
N LYS A 118 4.72 -6.01 -15.64
CA LYS A 118 5.41 -7.27 -15.86
C LYS A 118 6.36 -7.06 -17.03
N LYS A 119 7.67 -7.13 -16.79
CA LYS A 119 8.65 -7.21 -17.88
C LYS A 119 8.59 -8.61 -18.48
N GLU A 120 8.20 -8.71 -19.74
CA GLU A 120 8.30 -9.96 -20.50
C GLU A 120 9.75 -10.12 -20.98
N GLY A 121 10.45 -11.11 -20.42
CA GLY A 121 11.84 -11.41 -20.76
C GLY A 121 12.31 -12.59 -19.91
N LYS A 122 12.18 -13.80 -20.45
CA LYS A 122 12.80 -15.02 -19.89
C LYS A 122 13.93 -15.41 -20.82
N GLY A 123 15.12 -14.90 -20.55
CA GLY A 123 16.35 -15.22 -21.26
C GLY A 123 17.55 -14.82 -20.42
N GLU A 124 18.63 -15.59 -20.52
CA GLU A 124 19.89 -15.37 -19.78
C GLU A 124 20.53 -14.01 -20.09
N ASP A 125 20.40 -13.51 -21.32
CA ASP A 125 20.93 -12.21 -21.73
C ASP A 125 20.26 -11.02 -20.99
N ALA A 126 18.95 -11.10 -20.74
CA ALA A 126 18.21 -10.06 -20.02
C ALA A 126 18.53 -10.04 -18.50
N PHE A 127 19.14 -11.11 -17.98
CA PHE A 127 19.58 -11.21 -16.58
C PHE A 127 20.92 -10.50 -16.37
N PHE A 128 21.85 -10.57 -17.33
CA PHE A 128 23.15 -9.88 -17.27
C PHE A 128 23.03 -8.37 -17.55
N GLU A 129 22.12 -7.94 -18.44
CA GLU A 129 21.82 -6.50 -18.62
C GLU A 129 21.30 -5.83 -17.34
N GLN A 130 20.59 -6.58 -16.48
CA GLN A 130 20.13 -6.09 -15.16
C GLN A 130 21.22 -6.07 -14.09
N GLY A 131 22.33 -6.78 -14.28
CA GLY A 131 23.41 -6.91 -13.30
C GLY A 131 24.52 -5.87 -13.46
N GLU A 132 24.80 -5.42 -14.68
CA GLU A 132 26.04 -4.68 -14.99
C GLU A 132 25.87 -3.17 -15.22
N THR A 133 24.63 -2.68 -15.38
CA THR A 133 24.38 -1.23 -15.45
C THR A 133 23.77 -0.75 -14.14
N THR A 134 24.41 0.26 -13.54
CA THR A 134 23.96 1.08 -12.41
C THR A 134 22.46 1.00 -12.13
N PRO A 135 22.02 0.83 -10.87
CA PRO A 135 20.61 0.62 -10.53
C PRO A 135 19.77 1.70 -11.19
N GLN A 136 19.11 1.35 -12.31
CA GLN A 136 18.25 2.29 -13.02
C GLN A 136 17.21 2.74 -12.01
N LYS A 137 17.25 4.03 -11.65
CA LYS A 137 16.20 4.64 -10.84
C LYS A 137 14.93 4.38 -11.61
N LYS A 138 14.06 3.53 -11.08
CA LYS A 138 12.76 3.27 -11.69
C LYS A 138 12.08 4.62 -11.87
N ASP A 139 11.86 5.02 -13.12
CA ASP A 139 11.15 6.25 -13.39
C ASP A 139 9.77 6.16 -12.75
N VAL A 140 9.47 7.18 -11.95
CA VAL A 140 8.21 7.23 -11.21
C VAL A 140 7.16 7.73 -12.18
N ASP A 141 6.07 6.97 -12.29
CA ASP A 141 4.91 7.32 -13.10
C ASP A 141 4.46 8.77 -12.81
N PRO A 142 4.38 9.65 -13.83
CA PRO A 142 4.00 11.05 -13.65
C PRO A 142 2.61 11.20 -13.02
N GLN A 143 1.70 10.25 -13.24
CA GLN A 143 0.37 10.27 -12.64
C GLN A 143 0.45 10.17 -11.12
N ARG A 144 1.34 9.31 -10.59
CA ARG A 144 1.54 9.16 -9.14
C ARG A 144 2.10 10.41 -8.50
N ILE A 145 2.96 11.14 -9.21
CA ILE A 145 3.52 12.41 -8.74
C ILE A 145 2.43 13.49 -8.67
N ALA A 146 1.55 13.55 -9.68
CA ALA A 146 0.43 14.49 -9.69
C ALA A 146 -0.54 14.20 -8.53
N ASP A 147 -0.94 12.94 -8.37
CA ASP A 147 -1.86 12.50 -7.31
C ASP A 147 -1.30 12.79 -5.91
N GLN A 148 0.01 12.54 -5.72
CA GLN A 148 0.71 12.88 -4.48
C GLN A 148 0.60 14.37 -4.15
N LYS A 149 0.88 15.24 -5.13
CA LYS A 149 0.84 16.69 -4.92
C LYS A 149 -0.55 17.18 -4.54
N THR A 150 -1.59 16.62 -5.15
CA THR A 150 -2.99 16.97 -4.85
C THR A 150 -3.35 16.62 -3.42
N VAL A 151 -3.06 15.39 -2.99
CA VAL A 151 -3.34 14.92 -1.61
C VAL A 151 -2.51 15.69 -0.58
N ASP A 152 -1.22 15.88 -0.84
CA ASP A 152 -0.32 16.58 0.09
C ASP A 152 -0.70 18.04 0.27
N LYS A 153 -1.14 18.73 -0.79
CA LYS A 153 -1.54 20.13 -0.71
C LYS A 153 -2.68 20.33 0.30
N ALA A 154 -3.67 19.45 0.30
CA ALA A 154 -4.78 19.49 1.24
C ALA A 154 -4.31 19.16 2.67
N LEU A 155 -3.51 18.11 2.85
CA LEU A 155 -3.05 17.69 4.18
C LEU A 155 -2.12 18.70 4.85
N ILE A 156 -1.21 19.30 4.09
CA ILE A 156 -0.26 20.29 4.63
C ILE A 156 -1.02 21.52 5.16
N ALA A 157 -2.12 21.92 4.51
CA ALA A 157 -2.95 23.02 4.99
C ALA A 157 -3.53 22.71 6.38
N THR A 158 -4.06 21.51 6.59
CA THR A 158 -4.58 21.07 7.89
C THR A 158 -3.46 20.89 8.93
N ILE A 159 -2.33 20.27 8.56
CA ILE A 159 -1.22 20.00 9.47
C ILE A 159 -0.62 21.28 10.03
N LYS A 160 -0.53 22.34 9.21
CA LYS A 160 0.00 23.64 9.64
C LYS A 160 -0.90 24.39 10.62
N GLN A 161 -2.18 24.02 10.71
CA GLN A 161 -3.08 24.61 11.70
C GLN A 161 -2.77 24.10 13.11
N GLN A 162 -2.21 22.89 13.23
CA GLN A 162 -1.79 22.35 14.51
C GLN A 162 -0.32 22.69 14.79
N PRO A 163 0.00 23.33 15.93
CA PRO A 163 1.37 23.67 16.27
C PRO A 163 2.24 22.41 16.39
N ASP A 164 3.48 22.51 15.94
CA ASP A 164 4.54 21.49 16.00
C ASP A 164 4.27 20.15 15.28
N LEU A 165 3.10 19.96 14.67
CA LEU A 165 2.75 18.69 14.04
C LEU A 165 3.59 18.41 12.79
N GLU A 166 3.92 19.43 12.01
CA GLU A 166 4.81 19.27 10.84
C GLU A 166 6.22 18.79 11.26
N ALA A 167 6.77 19.39 12.31
CA ALA A 167 8.06 18.97 12.89
C ALA A 167 7.98 17.56 13.49
N TYR A 168 6.86 17.24 14.17
CA TYR A 168 6.60 15.91 14.70
C TYR A 168 6.58 14.84 13.61
N LEU A 169 5.93 15.09 12.47
CA LEU A 169 5.87 14.17 11.32
C LEU A 169 7.23 14.01 10.62
N GLY A 170 8.05 15.06 10.58
CA GLY A 170 9.40 15.02 10.01
C GLY A 170 10.41 14.23 10.88
N ALA A 171 10.22 14.26 12.19
CA ALA A 171 11.08 13.56 13.15
C ALA A 171 10.88 12.03 13.11
N SER A 172 11.99 11.29 13.15
CA SER A 172 11.96 9.83 13.20
C SER A 172 11.77 9.33 14.63
N PHE A 173 10.93 8.31 14.79
CA PHE A 173 10.79 7.56 16.03
C PHE A 173 11.89 6.50 16.13
N SER A 174 12.58 6.48 17.26
CA SER A 174 13.46 5.41 17.70
C SER A 174 13.44 5.35 19.22
N LEU A 175 13.73 4.17 19.76
CA LEU A 175 13.90 3.98 21.19
C LEU A 175 15.33 4.32 21.58
N ARG A 176 15.50 5.04 22.69
CA ARG A 176 16.80 5.31 23.31
C ARG A 176 17.05 4.32 24.45
N SER A 177 18.31 4.24 24.89
CA SER A 177 18.65 3.47 26.09
C SER A 177 17.82 3.97 27.28
N GLY A 178 17.24 3.02 28.04
CA GLY A 178 16.34 3.31 29.16
C GLY A 178 14.89 3.61 28.79
N GLN A 179 14.51 3.59 27.51
CA GLN A 179 13.10 3.67 27.10
C GLN A 179 12.52 2.27 26.90
N HIS A 180 11.49 1.93 27.67
CA HIS A 180 10.85 0.62 27.66
C HIS A 180 9.49 0.68 26.94
N PRO A 181 9.32 0.00 25.78
CA PRO A 181 8.09 0.13 24.97
C PRO A 181 6.81 -0.32 25.67
N HIS A 182 6.91 -1.20 26.66
CA HIS A 182 5.75 -1.68 27.43
C HIS A 182 5.24 -0.65 28.44
N GLU A 183 6.04 0.37 28.75
CA GLU A 183 5.67 1.50 29.63
C GLU A 183 5.24 2.73 28.82
N MET A 184 5.55 2.77 27.52
CA MET A 184 5.24 3.89 26.66
C MET A 184 3.77 3.89 26.22
N VAL A 185 3.16 5.06 26.30
CA VAL A 185 1.86 5.34 25.68
C VAL A 185 2.11 6.07 24.37
N PHE A 186 1.49 5.57 23.29
CA PHE A 186 1.65 6.07 21.93
C PHE A 186 0.43 6.87 21.47
#